data_AF-A0AB40A468-F1
#
_entry.id   AF-A0AB40A468-F1
#
_cell.length_a   1.000
_cell.length_b   1.000
_cell.length_c   1.000
_cell.angle_alpha   90.00
_cell.angle_beta   90.00
_cell.angle_gamma   90.00
#
_symmetry.space_group_name_H-M   'P 1'
#
loop_
_entity.id
_entity.type
_entity.pdbx_description
1 polymer ?
#
loop_
_entity_poly.entity_id
_entity_poly.type
_entity_poly.pdbx_seq_one_letter_code
_entity_poly.pdbx_strand_id
1 'polypeptide(L)'
;MKFLPKLERRLRRLKKKVTRPTLVRKLDLVHESARNKAFQESCENYKNHIENEYELRSKQPKLSRSDKEAFLSDGTFHQAVGRVLLVAEFFAMMPVKGVTGKHPSNLSFSWRNIRTCFCLLFIASSLANFGLSLFKVLNNPISFNSIKPIIFRGSVLLVLIVALKLARQWPQLMMFWHTVEKELPQYKTQLGRWKMGHTISMVMLVGMMLSFAEHILSMVSAINYASFCNRTADPIQNYFLRTNDEIFFVASYSTPLALWGKFQNVYSTFIWNYMDMFVMIVSIGLASKFRQLNDDLRNFKGMNMAPTYWSERRIQYRNICILCDKMDDAISLITMVSFSNNLYFICVQLLRSLNTMPSVAHAVYFYFSLIFLIGRTLAVSLYSASVHDESRLTLRYLRCVPKESWCPEVKRFTEEVISDEVALSGMKFFHLTRKLVLSVAGTIVTYELVLIQFHEDNDLWDCDQSYYS
;
A
#
# COMPACT_ATOMS: atom_id res chain seq x y z
N MET A 1 43.70 -70.31 -42.14
CA MET A 1 42.62 -69.53 -41.47
C MET A 1 42.55 -68.08 -41.96
N LYS A 2 41.86 -67.78 -43.08
CA LYS A 2 41.46 -66.39 -43.46
C LYS A 2 40.09 -66.36 -44.21
N PHE A 3 39.13 -67.21 -43.81
CA PHE A 3 37.83 -67.33 -44.50
C PHE A 3 36.65 -66.59 -43.84
N LEU A 4 36.84 -65.97 -42.67
CA LEU A 4 35.76 -65.27 -41.95
C LEU A 4 35.34 -63.89 -42.54
N PRO A 5 36.22 -63.02 -43.09
CA PRO A 5 35.79 -61.68 -43.50
C PRO A 5 35.05 -61.62 -44.85
N LYS A 6 35.08 -62.68 -45.68
CA LYS A 6 34.33 -62.76 -46.95
C LYS A 6 32.86 -63.17 -46.74
N LEU A 7 32.57 -64.00 -45.73
CA LEU A 7 31.20 -64.44 -45.41
C LEU A 7 30.38 -63.29 -44.80
N GLU A 8 31.01 -62.50 -43.92
CA GLU A 8 30.38 -61.36 -43.26
C GLU A 8 30.04 -60.21 -44.22
N ARG A 9 30.89 -59.96 -45.23
CA ARG A 9 30.60 -59.00 -46.31
C ARG A 9 29.48 -59.48 -47.24
N ARG A 10 29.35 -60.80 -47.48
CA ARG A 10 28.21 -61.36 -48.24
C ARG A 10 26.90 -61.26 -47.45
N LEU A 11 26.93 -61.53 -46.15
CA LEU A 11 25.77 -61.37 -45.25
C LEU A 11 25.32 -59.90 -45.11
N ARG A 12 26.24 -58.93 -45.02
CA ARG A 12 25.89 -57.49 -45.04
C ARG A 12 25.31 -57.02 -46.38
N ARG A 13 25.73 -57.59 -47.51
CA ARG A 13 25.14 -57.31 -48.83
C ARG A 13 23.76 -57.94 -49.01
N LEU A 14 23.51 -59.12 -48.42
CA LEU A 14 22.19 -59.76 -48.37
C LEU A 14 21.21 -58.96 -47.49
N LYS A 15 21.67 -58.42 -46.35
CA LYS A 15 20.82 -57.58 -45.48
C LYS A 15 20.44 -56.23 -46.10
N LYS A 16 21.22 -55.73 -47.07
CA LYS A 16 20.96 -54.48 -47.82
C LYS A 16 20.02 -54.67 -49.03
N LYS A 17 19.58 -55.89 -49.33
CA LYS A 17 18.75 -56.22 -50.50
C LYS A 17 17.41 -56.90 -50.16
N VAL A 18 16.90 -56.67 -48.95
CA VAL A 18 15.49 -56.97 -48.63
C VAL A 18 14.73 -55.66 -48.65
N THR A 19 14.29 -55.25 -49.84
CA THR A 19 13.19 -54.30 -49.96
C THR A 19 11.98 -54.97 -49.33
N ARG A 20 11.56 -54.50 -48.13
CA ARG A 20 10.28 -54.90 -47.53
C ARG A 20 9.20 -54.74 -48.63
N PRO A 21 8.30 -55.73 -48.83
CA PRO A 21 7.24 -55.62 -49.81
C PRO A 21 6.49 -54.30 -49.59
N THR A 22 6.11 -53.61 -50.67
CA THR A 22 5.39 -52.33 -50.65
C THR A 22 4.15 -52.39 -49.75
N LEU A 23 3.56 -53.59 -49.64
CA LEU A 23 2.43 -53.92 -48.77
C LEU A 23 2.77 -53.87 -47.28
N VAL A 24 3.94 -54.39 -46.86
CA VAL A 24 4.41 -54.34 -45.46
C VAL A 24 4.74 -52.90 -45.05
N ARG A 25 5.33 -52.11 -45.96
CA ARG A 25 5.63 -50.70 -45.70
C ARG A 25 4.35 -49.85 -45.59
N LYS A 26 3.31 -50.17 -46.37
CA LYS A 26 1.98 -49.55 -46.22
C LYS A 26 1.30 -49.96 -44.91
N LEU A 27 1.41 -51.22 -44.49
CA LEU A 27 0.89 -51.69 -43.20
C LEU A 27 1.58 -51.01 -42.01
N ASP A 28 2.91 -50.87 -42.05
CA ASP A 28 3.67 -50.16 -41.01
C ASP A 28 3.20 -48.70 -40.88
N LEU A 29 3.01 -47.99 -42.01
CA LEU A 29 2.50 -46.61 -42.03
C LEU A 29 1.06 -46.49 -41.51
N VAL A 30 0.19 -47.45 -41.86
CA VAL A 30 -1.20 -47.48 -41.36
C VAL A 30 -1.21 -47.77 -39.86
N HIS A 31 -0.36 -48.68 -39.38
CA HIS A 31 -0.25 -49.00 -37.96
C HIS A 31 0.35 -47.84 -37.14
N GLU A 32 1.33 -47.13 -37.69
CA GLU A 32 1.90 -45.92 -37.07
C GLU A 32 0.89 -44.77 -37.06
N SER A 33 0.14 -44.58 -38.15
CA SER A 33 -0.96 -43.61 -38.20
C SER A 33 -2.07 -43.94 -37.21
N ALA A 34 -2.47 -45.21 -37.08
CA ALA A 34 -3.47 -45.65 -36.11
C ALA A 34 -2.99 -45.47 -34.67
N ARG A 35 -1.72 -45.76 -34.39
CA ARG A 35 -1.11 -45.54 -33.07
C ARG A 35 -1.05 -44.06 -32.71
N ASN A 36 -0.68 -43.20 -33.66
CA ASN A 36 -0.67 -41.75 -33.44
C ASN A 36 -2.08 -41.22 -33.20
N LYS A 37 -3.09 -41.69 -33.94
CA LYS A 37 -4.51 -41.34 -33.72
C LYS A 37 -4.98 -41.76 -32.33
N ALA A 38 -4.71 -42.99 -31.91
CA ALA A 38 -5.09 -43.49 -30.58
C ALA A 38 -4.39 -42.74 -29.45
N PHE A 39 -3.13 -42.35 -29.65
CA PHE A 39 -2.39 -41.52 -28.70
C PHE A 39 -3.00 -40.11 -28.60
N GLN A 40 -3.39 -39.54 -29.74
CA GLN A 40 -4.00 -38.21 -29.81
C GLN A 40 -5.39 -38.18 -29.16
N GLU A 41 -6.22 -39.20 -29.40
CA GLU A 41 -7.50 -39.39 -28.71
C GLU A 41 -7.34 -39.59 -27.19
N SER A 42 -6.31 -40.34 -26.75
CA SER A 42 -6.02 -40.50 -25.32
C SER A 42 -5.62 -39.18 -24.67
N CYS A 43 -4.80 -38.36 -25.35
CA CYS A 43 -4.45 -37.02 -24.89
C CYS A 43 -5.67 -36.07 -24.85
N GLU A 44 -6.55 -36.12 -25.85
CA GLU A 44 -7.79 -35.32 -25.85
C GLU A 44 -8.73 -35.74 -24.73
N ASN A 45 -8.92 -37.05 -24.50
CA ASN A 45 -9.72 -37.55 -23.39
C ASN A 45 -9.15 -37.16 -22.02
N TYR A 46 -7.83 -37.22 -21.85
CA TYR A 46 -7.18 -36.76 -20.63
C TYR A 46 -7.35 -35.25 -20.41
N LYS A 47 -7.23 -34.45 -21.47
CA LYS A 47 -7.48 -33.00 -21.42
C LYS A 47 -8.94 -32.70 -21.04
N ASN A 48 -9.90 -33.37 -21.67
CA ASN A 48 -11.33 -33.22 -21.37
C ASN A 48 -11.66 -33.64 -19.93
N HIS A 49 -11.00 -34.68 -19.40
CA HIS A 49 -11.16 -35.09 -18.01
C HIS A 49 -10.68 -34.00 -17.04
N ILE A 50 -9.51 -33.41 -17.28
CA ILE A 50 -8.98 -32.31 -16.46
C ILE A 50 -9.89 -31.07 -16.54
N GLU A 51 -10.37 -30.72 -17.74
CA GLU A 51 -11.30 -29.61 -17.93
C GLU A 51 -12.63 -29.84 -17.20
N ASN A 52 -13.17 -31.06 -17.24
CA ASN A 52 -14.38 -31.42 -16.50
C ASN A 52 -14.19 -31.38 -14.98
N GLU A 53 -13.07 -31.90 -14.45
CA GLU A 53 -12.76 -31.80 -13.02
C GLU A 53 -12.60 -30.35 -12.56
N TYR A 54 -12.00 -29.50 -13.39
CA TYR A 54 -11.90 -28.07 -13.15
C TYR A 54 -13.29 -27.41 -13.10
N GLU A 55 -14.16 -27.68 -14.08
CA GLU A 55 -15.54 -27.15 -14.10
C GLU A 55 -16.38 -27.61 -12.91
N LEU A 56 -16.22 -28.87 -12.48
CA LEU A 56 -16.94 -29.40 -11.33
C LEU A 56 -16.52 -28.71 -10.03
N ARG A 57 -15.22 -28.43 -9.88
CA ARG A 57 -14.67 -27.73 -8.70
C ARG A 57 -14.87 -26.21 -8.74
N SER A 58 -15.10 -25.63 -9.92
CA SER A 58 -15.41 -24.20 -10.05
C SER A 58 -16.88 -23.88 -9.77
N LYS A 59 -17.80 -24.84 -9.91
CA LYS A 59 -19.23 -24.68 -9.56
C LYS A 59 -19.47 -24.60 -8.05
N GLN A 60 -20.16 -23.54 -7.59
CA GLN A 60 -20.60 -23.35 -6.20
C GLN A 60 -22.05 -23.80 -5.94
N PRO A 61 -22.42 -24.16 -4.68
CA PRO A 61 -23.81 -24.34 -4.27
C PRO A 61 -24.57 -23.00 -4.26
N LYS A 62 -25.74 -22.97 -4.90
CA LYS A 62 -26.61 -21.77 -4.96
C LYS A 62 -27.20 -21.47 -3.58
N LEU A 63 -26.76 -20.38 -2.91
CA LEU A 63 -27.45 -19.86 -1.73
C LEU A 63 -28.78 -19.18 -2.10
N SER A 64 -29.82 -19.50 -1.30
CA SER A 64 -31.20 -18.98 -1.37
C SER A 64 -31.26 -17.46 -1.47
N ARG A 65 -32.30 -16.98 -2.15
CA ARG A 65 -32.49 -15.59 -2.61
C ARG A 65 -33.07 -14.66 -1.54
N SER A 66 -33.45 -15.18 -0.36
CA SER A 66 -34.32 -14.49 0.60
C SER A 66 -33.62 -13.56 1.61
N ASP A 67 -32.29 -13.63 1.78
CA ASP A 67 -31.56 -12.76 2.73
C ASP A 67 -30.73 -11.65 2.03
N LYS A 68 -30.93 -11.45 0.72
CA LYS A 68 -29.94 -10.81 -0.16
C LYS A 68 -29.98 -9.28 -0.29
N GLU A 69 -31.02 -8.60 0.17
CA GLU A 69 -31.18 -7.16 -0.15
C GLU A 69 -30.96 -6.19 1.01
N ALA A 70 -30.83 -6.65 2.26
CA ALA A 70 -30.81 -5.73 3.39
C ALA A 70 -29.43 -5.13 3.74
N PHE A 71 -28.28 -5.83 3.69
CA PHE A 71 -27.02 -5.25 4.23
C PHE A 71 -25.70 -5.91 3.77
N LEU A 72 -25.48 -6.15 2.47
CA LEU A 72 -24.22 -6.75 1.99
C LEU A 72 -23.43 -5.79 1.08
N SER A 73 -22.38 -5.19 1.64
CA SER A 73 -21.30 -4.57 0.86
C SER A 73 -20.74 -5.59 -0.14
N ASP A 74 -20.54 -5.18 -1.39
CA ASP A 74 -20.03 -6.03 -2.47
C ASP A 74 -18.54 -6.42 -2.27
N GLY A 75 -17.91 -5.98 -1.19
CA GLY A 75 -16.50 -6.29 -0.86
C GLY A 75 -15.50 -5.71 -1.87
N THR A 76 -15.93 -4.79 -2.73
CA THR A 76 -15.05 -4.09 -3.67
C THR A 76 -14.17 -3.09 -2.94
N PHE A 77 -12.99 -2.82 -3.47
CA PHE A 77 -12.10 -1.83 -2.87
C PHE A 77 -12.73 -0.43 -2.87
N HIS A 78 -13.44 -0.07 -3.94
CA HIS A 78 -14.15 1.21 -4.05
C HIS A 78 -15.14 1.44 -2.90
N GLN A 79 -15.98 0.45 -2.56
CA GLN A 79 -16.94 0.59 -1.47
C GLN A 79 -16.24 0.68 -0.11
N ALA A 80 -15.14 -0.04 0.09
CA ALA A 80 -14.35 0.02 1.31
C ALA A 80 -13.68 1.39 1.50
N VAL A 81 -13.01 1.91 0.46
CA VAL A 81 -12.30 3.18 0.49
C VAL A 81 -13.26 4.39 0.46
N GLY A 82 -14.49 4.23 -0.03
CA GLY A 82 -15.49 5.30 -0.07
C GLY A 82 -15.75 5.97 1.28
N ARG A 83 -15.80 5.18 2.37
CA ARG A 83 -15.94 5.71 3.74
C ARG A 83 -14.69 6.47 4.20
N VAL A 84 -13.52 6.03 3.78
CA VAL A 84 -12.24 6.69 4.08
C VAL A 84 -12.19 8.06 3.41
N LEU A 85 -12.56 8.12 2.12
CA LEU A 85 -12.56 9.35 1.35
C LEU A 85 -13.59 10.36 1.88
N LEU A 86 -14.74 9.91 2.37
CA LEU A 86 -15.69 10.80 3.04
C LEU A 86 -15.06 11.54 4.23
N VAL A 87 -14.25 10.84 5.04
CA VAL A 87 -13.53 11.48 6.14
C VAL A 87 -12.52 12.47 5.59
N ALA A 88 -11.77 12.11 4.54
CA ALA A 88 -10.82 13.01 3.89
C ALA A 88 -11.48 14.32 3.39
N GLU A 89 -12.66 14.21 2.78
CA GLU A 89 -13.41 15.36 2.25
C GLU A 89 -13.80 16.35 3.34
N PHE A 90 -14.08 15.87 4.56
CA PHE A 90 -14.35 16.72 5.71
C PHE A 90 -13.12 17.56 6.09
N PHE A 91 -11.92 16.99 5.98
CA PHE A 91 -10.65 17.63 6.30
C PHE A 91 -9.96 18.28 5.09
N ALA A 92 -10.75 18.80 4.14
CA ALA A 92 -10.27 19.52 2.96
C ALA A 92 -9.33 18.71 2.05
N MET A 93 -9.36 17.37 2.08
CA MET A 93 -8.57 16.48 1.22
C MET A 93 -9.46 15.72 0.23
N MET A 94 -8.86 15.31 -0.90
CA MET A 94 -9.48 14.39 -1.88
C MET A 94 -10.94 14.75 -2.27
N PRO A 95 -11.21 15.95 -2.81
CA PRO A 95 -12.58 16.40 -3.09
C PRO A 95 -13.20 15.71 -4.33
N VAL A 96 -13.61 14.45 -4.18
CA VAL A 96 -14.18 13.61 -5.24
C VAL A 96 -15.68 13.41 -5.02
N LYS A 97 -16.50 13.66 -6.03
CA LYS A 97 -17.96 13.43 -5.95
C LYS A 97 -18.28 11.94 -6.00
N GLY A 98 -19.34 11.53 -5.31
CA GLY A 98 -19.90 10.18 -5.44
C GLY A 98 -19.11 9.08 -4.74
N VAL A 99 -18.28 9.41 -3.74
CA VAL A 99 -17.43 8.44 -3.02
C VAL A 99 -18.20 7.31 -2.33
N THR A 100 -19.46 7.53 -1.96
CA THR A 100 -20.35 6.51 -1.38
C THR A 100 -21.19 5.74 -2.41
N GLY A 101 -20.98 6.01 -3.70
CA GLY A 101 -21.65 5.29 -4.77
C GLY A 101 -21.38 3.80 -4.69
N LYS A 102 -22.35 2.98 -5.12
CA LYS A 102 -22.15 1.52 -5.21
C LYS A 102 -21.14 1.14 -6.29
N HIS A 103 -21.03 1.96 -7.34
CA HIS A 103 -20.21 1.69 -8.52
C HIS A 103 -19.24 2.86 -8.79
N PRO A 104 -17.98 2.57 -9.21
CA PRO A 104 -16.97 3.62 -9.44
C PRO A 104 -17.32 4.62 -10.55
N SER A 105 -18.26 4.29 -11.44
CA SER A 105 -18.75 5.21 -12.49
C SER A 105 -19.42 6.46 -11.93
N ASN A 106 -19.87 6.42 -10.68
CA ASN A 106 -20.47 7.57 -10.01
C ASN A 106 -19.41 8.57 -9.53
N LEU A 107 -18.13 8.20 -9.57
CA LEU A 107 -17.04 9.08 -9.20
C LEU A 107 -16.83 10.15 -10.27
N SER A 108 -16.75 11.41 -9.85
CA SER A 108 -16.39 12.51 -10.73
C SER A 108 -15.67 13.63 -9.98
N PHE A 109 -14.86 14.40 -10.71
CA PHE A 109 -14.18 15.57 -10.18
C PHE A 109 -14.73 16.84 -10.85
N SER A 110 -14.90 17.92 -10.09
CA SER A 110 -15.38 19.20 -10.63
C SER A 110 -14.83 20.37 -9.84
N TRP A 111 -14.19 21.31 -10.54
CA TRP A 111 -13.64 22.54 -9.95
C TRP A 111 -14.68 23.46 -9.31
N ARG A 112 -15.94 23.39 -9.77
CA ARG A 112 -17.05 24.22 -9.24
C ARG A 112 -17.72 23.61 -8.01
N ASN A 113 -17.23 22.48 -7.50
CA ASN A 113 -17.77 21.88 -6.29
C ASN A 113 -17.36 22.67 -5.05
N ILE A 114 -18.30 22.89 -4.12
CA ILE A 114 -18.05 23.56 -2.83
C ILE A 114 -16.89 22.91 -2.08
N ARG A 115 -16.81 21.58 -2.08
CA ARG A 115 -15.71 20.82 -1.43
C ARG A 115 -14.35 21.11 -2.08
N THR A 116 -14.32 21.26 -3.40
CA THR A 116 -13.09 21.60 -4.14
C THR A 116 -12.69 23.05 -3.88
N CYS A 117 -13.64 23.97 -3.82
CA CYS A 117 -13.38 25.36 -3.44
C CYS A 117 -12.83 25.45 -2.00
N PHE A 118 -13.43 24.73 -1.05
CA PHE A 118 -12.93 24.64 0.33
C PHE A 118 -11.50 24.09 0.40
N CYS A 119 -11.21 23.01 -0.34
CA CYS A 119 -9.86 22.45 -0.47
C CYS A 119 -8.85 23.49 -1.01
N LEU A 120 -9.22 24.25 -2.05
CA LEU A 120 -8.36 25.29 -2.62
C LEU A 120 -8.11 26.45 -1.64
N LEU A 121 -9.14 26.90 -0.92
CA LEU A 121 -9.00 27.93 0.12
C LEU A 121 -8.08 27.46 1.24
N PHE A 122 -8.22 26.20 1.68
CA PHE A 122 -7.36 25.63 2.71
C PHE A 122 -5.91 25.47 2.24
N ILE A 123 -5.66 25.09 0.97
CA ILE A 123 -4.33 25.08 0.37
C ILE A 123 -3.72 26.49 0.35
N ALA A 124 -4.49 27.51 -0.06
CA ALA A 124 -4.01 28.89 -0.08
C ALA A 124 -3.65 29.40 1.32
N SER A 125 -4.47 29.11 2.34
CA SER A 125 -4.15 29.41 3.73
C SER A 125 -2.93 28.64 4.23
N SER A 126 -2.78 27.37 3.83
CA SER A 126 -1.62 26.55 4.16
C SER A 126 -0.33 27.08 3.57
N LEU A 127 -0.39 27.59 2.33
CA LEU A 127 0.73 28.24 1.68
C LEU A 127 1.13 29.55 2.37
N ALA A 128 0.16 30.40 2.73
CA ALA A 128 0.42 31.64 3.46
C ALA A 128 1.08 31.34 4.81
N ASN A 129 0.54 30.37 5.55
CA ASN A 129 1.05 29.98 6.86
C ASN A 129 2.47 29.35 6.79
N PHE A 130 2.74 28.55 5.77
CA PHE A 130 4.09 28.05 5.49
C PHE A 130 5.06 29.20 5.17
N GLY A 131 4.61 30.19 4.39
CA GLY A 131 5.39 31.40 4.09
C GLY A 131 5.74 32.21 5.34
N LEU A 132 4.80 32.37 6.28
CA LEU A 132 5.04 33.03 7.56
C LEU A 132 6.05 32.27 8.42
N SER A 133 5.93 30.94 8.51
CA SER A 133 6.92 30.10 9.21
C SER A 133 8.31 30.23 8.60
N LEU A 134 8.42 30.20 7.27
CA LEU A 134 9.69 30.38 6.58
C LEU A 134 10.28 31.78 6.84
N PHE A 135 9.47 32.83 6.73
CA PHE A 135 9.88 34.20 7.02
C PHE A 135 10.41 34.34 8.44
N LYS A 136 9.72 33.77 9.44
CA LYS A 136 10.19 33.79 10.83
C LYS A 136 11.57 33.16 11.00
N VAL A 137 11.80 31.99 10.38
CA VAL A 137 13.10 31.31 10.49
C VAL A 137 14.21 32.03 9.75
N LEU A 138 13.93 32.65 8.60
CA LEU A 138 14.93 33.42 7.86
C LEU A 138 15.36 34.71 8.60
N ASN A 139 14.52 35.25 9.49
CA ASN A 139 14.80 36.45 10.26
C ASN A 139 15.30 36.18 11.69
N ASN A 140 15.48 34.92 12.09
CA ASN A 140 15.97 34.53 13.41
C ASN A 140 17.13 33.52 13.25
N PRO A 141 17.96 33.31 14.29
CA PRO A 141 18.96 32.25 14.27
C PRO A 141 18.31 30.90 13.99
N ILE A 142 18.89 30.15 13.04
CA ILE A 142 18.41 28.80 12.71
C ILE A 142 18.73 27.89 13.89
N SER A 143 17.70 27.53 14.66
CA SER A 143 17.77 26.52 15.70
C SER A 143 17.04 25.25 15.28
N PHE A 144 17.36 24.13 15.92
CA PHE A 144 16.65 22.87 15.71
C PHE A 144 15.13 23.01 15.91
N ASN A 145 14.72 23.81 16.89
CA ASN A 145 13.31 24.05 17.21
C ASN A 145 12.60 24.92 16.16
N SER A 146 13.31 25.82 15.49
CA SER A 146 12.78 26.64 14.40
C SER A 146 12.50 25.83 13.12
N ILE A 147 13.21 24.73 12.88
CA ILE A 147 13.07 23.92 11.66
C ILE A 147 11.82 23.01 11.71
N LYS A 148 11.46 22.50 12.89
CA LYS A 148 10.35 21.53 13.06
C LYS A 148 9.03 22.03 12.43
N PRO A 149 8.55 23.27 12.68
CA PRO A 149 7.32 23.77 12.08
C PRO A 149 7.38 23.87 10.54
N ILE A 150 8.55 24.19 9.97
CA ILE A 150 8.73 24.27 8.50
C ILE A 150 8.52 22.89 7.89
N ILE A 151 9.17 21.86 8.44
CA ILE A 151 9.06 20.48 7.93
C ILE A 151 7.62 19.99 8.04
N PHE A 152 6.98 20.24 9.19
CA PHE A 152 5.58 19.86 9.40
C PHE A 152 4.63 20.52 8.39
N ARG A 153 4.71 21.84 8.22
CA ARG A 153 3.78 22.59 7.37
C ARG A 153 4.06 22.37 5.90
N GLY A 154 5.34 22.26 5.54
CA GLY A 154 5.78 21.96 4.18
C GLY A 154 5.30 20.58 3.72
N SER A 155 5.40 19.56 4.58
CA SER A 155 4.92 18.21 4.25
C SER A 155 3.41 18.15 4.10
N VAL A 156 2.65 18.79 4.99
CA VAL A 156 1.17 18.91 4.89
C VAL A 156 0.75 19.64 3.62
N LEU A 157 1.37 20.79 3.31
CA LEU A 157 1.08 21.55 2.09
C LEU A 157 1.33 20.72 0.83
N LEU A 158 2.46 20.02 0.77
CA LEU A 158 2.80 19.13 -0.34
C LEU A 158 1.76 18.02 -0.50
N VAL A 159 1.35 17.37 0.60
CA VAL A 159 0.32 16.33 0.59
C VAL A 159 -1.03 16.86 0.12
N LEU A 160 -1.45 18.07 0.52
CA LEU A 160 -2.69 18.68 0.04
C LEU A 160 -2.68 18.91 -1.47
N ILE A 161 -1.58 19.44 -2.02
CA ILE A 161 -1.41 19.68 -3.46
C ILE A 161 -1.49 18.36 -4.23
N VAL A 162 -0.78 17.33 -3.75
CA VAL A 162 -0.75 16.02 -4.39
C VAL A 162 -2.10 15.31 -4.25
N ALA A 163 -2.79 15.41 -3.12
CA ALA A 163 -4.13 14.88 -2.92
C ALA A 163 -5.15 15.53 -3.87
N LEU A 164 -5.04 16.84 -4.14
CA LEU A 164 -5.88 17.50 -5.14
C LEU A 164 -5.62 16.98 -6.55
N LYS A 165 -4.35 16.74 -6.91
CA LYS A 165 -3.99 16.08 -8.19
C LYS A 165 -4.55 14.66 -8.26
N LEU A 166 -4.40 13.89 -7.18
CA LEU A 166 -4.90 12.52 -7.07
C LEU A 166 -6.42 12.48 -7.20
N ALA A 167 -7.15 13.42 -6.59
CA ALA A 167 -8.61 13.52 -6.69
C ALA A 167 -9.11 13.63 -8.14
N ARG A 168 -8.33 14.28 -9.03
CA ARG A 168 -8.67 14.39 -10.46
C ARG A 168 -8.49 13.07 -11.20
N GLN A 169 -7.49 12.29 -10.82
CA GLN A 169 -7.15 11.00 -11.45
C GLN A 169 -7.93 9.82 -10.85
N TRP A 170 -8.42 9.99 -9.62
CA TRP A 170 -9.06 8.94 -8.83
C TRP A 170 -10.25 8.25 -9.52
N PRO A 171 -11.18 8.94 -10.20
CA PRO A 171 -12.29 8.26 -10.89
C PRO A 171 -11.82 7.27 -11.95
N GLN A 172 -10.82 7.64 -12.76
CA GLN A 172 -10.25 6.78 -13.79
C GLN A 172 -9.49 5.61 -13.18
N LEU A 173 -8.73 5.87 -12.11
CA LEU A 173 -7.97 4.84 -11.39
C LEU A 173 -8.88 3.78 -10.76
N MET A 174 -9.99 4.21 -10.14
CA MET A 174 -10.98 3.29 -9.55
C MET A 174 -11.78 2.52 -10.60
N MET A 175 -12.05 3.11 -11.77
CA MET A 175 -12.65 2.37 -12.88
C MET A 175 -11.70 1.29 -13.41
N PHE A 176 -10.41 1.59 -13.56
CA PHE A 176 -9.41 0.59 -13.95
C PHE A 176 -9.27 -0.51 -12.89
N TRP A 177 -9.20 -0.13 -11.62
CA TRP A 177 -9.16 -1.06 -10.49
C TRP A 177 -10.34 -2.03 -10.52
N HIS A 178 -11.55 -1.52 -10.74
CA HIS A 178 -12.77 -2.32 -10.82
C HIS A 178 -12.77 -3.30 -11.99
N THR A 179 -12.22 -2.92 -13.15
CA THR A 179 -12.06 -3.85 -14.27
C THR A 179 -11.13 -5.00 -13.89
N VAL A 180 -9.99 -4.72 -13.25
CA VAL A 180 -9.08 -5.77 -12.76
C VAL A 180 -9.77 -6.64 -11.71
N GLU A 181 -10.49 -6.05 -10.75
CA GLU A 181 -11.24 -6.81 -9.73
C GLU A 181 -12.25 -7.80 -10.33
N LYS A 182 -12.91 -7.43 -11.43
CA LYS A 182 -13.89 -8.29 -12.12
C LYS A 182 -13.27 -9.50 -12.80
N GLU A 183 -12.03 -9.39 -13.25
CA GLU A 183 -11.31 -10.46 -13.92
C GLU A 183 -10.70 -11.47 -12.93
N LEU A 184 -10.64 -11.15 -11.64
CA LEU A 184 -10.05 -12.04 -10.63
C LEU A 184 -10.94 -13.24 -10.30
N PRO A 185 -10.34 -14.36 -9.86
CA PRO A 185 -11.09 -15.51 -9.38
C PRO A 185 -12.07 -15.13 -8.27
N GLN A 186 -13.31 -15.61 -8.36
CA GLN A 186 -14.35 -15.28 -7.38
C GLN A 186 -13.98 -15.77 -5.98
N TYR A 187 -14.35 -15.00 -4.96
CA TYR A 187 -14.19 -15.41 -3.57
C TYR A 187 -15.03 -16.67 -3.28
N LYS A 188 -14.40 -17.68 -2.67
CA LYS A 188 -15.08 -18.92 -2.27
C LYS A 188 -15.97 -18.75 -1.04
N THR A 189 -15.65 -17.77 -0.18
CA THR A 189 -16.38 -17.52 1.07
C THR A 189 -16.76 -16.05 1.20
N GLN A 190 -17.92 -15.79 1.81
CA GLN A 190 -18.35 -14.42 2.14
C GLN A 190 -17.37 -13.73 3.09
N LEU A 191 -16.75 -14.50 3.99
CA LEU A 191 -15.71 -14.00 4.89
C LEU A 191 -14.50 -13.44 4.12
N GLY A 192 -14.04 -14.15 3.08
CA GLY A 192 -12.93 -13.69 2.22
C GLY A 192 -13.27 -12.36 1.52
N ARG A 193 -14.52 -12.21 1.08
CA ARG A 193 -15.03 -11.00 0.42
C ARG A 193 -15.09 -9.80 1.37
N TRP A 194 -15.48 -10.01 2.64
CA TRP A 194 -15.64 -8.93 3.61
C TRP A 194 -14.34 -8.54 4.33
N LYS A 195 -13.38 -9.46 4.44
CA LYS A 195 -12.13 -9.29 5.20
C LYS A 195 -11.38 -8.01 4.84
N MET A 196 -11.20 -7.70 3.56
CA MET A 196 -10.49 -6.50 3.11
C MET A 196 -11.19 -5.22 3.61
N GLY A 197 -12.49 -5.10 3.36
CA GLY A 197 -13.26 -3.91 3.77
C GLY A 197 -13.32 -3.74 5.29
N HIS A 198 -13.41 -4.85 6.03
CA HIS A 198 -13.33 -4.84 7.48
C HIS A 198 -11.96 -4.40 7.99
N THR A 199 -10.86 -4.95 7.45
CA THR A 199 -9.50 -4.55 7.83
C THR A 199 -9.27 -3.06 7.56
N ILE A 200 -9.69 -2.55 6.40
CA ILE A 200 -9.62 -1.11 6.07
C ILE A 200 -10.40 -0.28 7.10
N SER A 201 -11.64 -0.69 7.41
CA SER A 201 -12.48 0.04 8.38
C SER A 201 -11.88 0.04 9.78
N MET A 202 -11.30 -1.09 10.23
CA MET A 202 -10.67 -1.20 11.54
C MET A 202 -9.38 -0.39 11.65
N VAL A 203 -8.52 -0.42 10.62
CA VAL A 203 -7.30 0.40 10.59
C VAL A 203 -7.64 1.88 10.67
N MET A 204 -8.65 2.32 9.92
CA MET A 204 -9.13 3.70 10.01
C MET A 204 -9.70 4.04 11.38
N LEU A 205 -10.61 3.23 11.92
CA LEU A 205 -11.25 3.52 13.19
C LEU A 205 -10.23 3.58 14.33
N VAL A 206 -9.37 2.58 14.45
CA VAL A 206 -8.34 2.52 15.50
C VAL A 206 -7.31 3.64 15.32
N GLY A 207 -6.82 3.85 14.09
CA GLY A 207 -5.86 4.90 13.81
C GLY A 207 -6.40 6.29 14.14
N MET A 208 -7.66 6.56 13.78
CA MET A 208 -8.33 7.83 14.05
C MET A 208 -8.56 8.05 15.55
N MET A 209 -8.95 7.02 16.29
CA MET A 209 -9.12 7.10 17.75
C MET A 209 -7.78 7.41 18.44
N LEU A 210 -6.70 6.74 18.05
CA LEU A 210 -5.37 6.98 18.62
C LEU A 210 -4.84 8.38 18.27
N SER A 211 -5.05 8.83 17.03
CA SER A 211 -4.70 10.19 16.61
C SER A 211 -5.48 11.25 17.40
N PHE A 212 -6.76 11.02 17.67
CA PHE A 212 -7.56 11.92 18.48
C PHE A 212 -7.10 11.97 19.93
N ALA A 213 -6.75 10.82 20.52
CA ALA A 213 -6.18 10.74 21.86
C ALA A 213 -4.82 11.46 21.96
N GLU A 214 -3.95 11.28 20.97
CA GLU A 214 -2.67 12.01 20.87
C GLU A 214 -2.90 13.52 20.83
N HIS A 215 -3.85 13.98 20.02
CA HIS A 215 -4.16 15.40 19.91
C HIS A 215 -4.68 16.00 21.22
N ILE A 216 -5.56 15.29 21.94
CA ILE A 216 -6.03 15.72 23.26
C ILE A 216 -4.86 15.83 24.24
N LEU A 217 -3.99 14.81 24.28
CA LEU A 217 -2.80 14.82 25.14
C LEU A 217 -1.86 15.99 24.80
N SER A 218 -1.65 16.26 23.51
CA SER A 218 -0.89 17.41 23.02
C SER A 218 -1.49 18.73 23.50
N MET A 219 -2.82 18.87 23.44
CA MET A 219 -3.52 20.06 23.92
C MET A 219 -3.37 20.25 25.43
N VAL A 220 -3.55 19.19 26.23
CA VAL A 220 -3.38 19.24 27.69
C VAL A 220 -1.95 19.61 28.07
N SER A 221 -0.97 18.99 27.39
CA SER A 221 0.45 19.31 27.52
C SER A 221 0.72 20.79 27.23
N ALA A 222 0.22 21.31 26.11
CA ALA A 222 0.42 22.71 25.71
C ALA A 222 -0.24 23.72 26.67
N ILE A 223 -1.41 23.39 27.25
CA ILE A 223 -2.08 24.24 28.25
C ILE A 223 -1.27 24.29 29.55
N ASN A 224 -0.78 23.14 30.03
CA ASN A 224 0.08 23.08 31.21
C ASN A 224 1.37 23.89 31.00
N TYR A 225 1.99 23.75 29.81
CA TYR A 225 3.19 24.53 29.48
C TYR A 225 2.93 26.03 29.42
N ALA A 226 1.83 26.44 28.76
CA ALA A 226 1.45 27.84 28.70
C ALA A 226 1.20 28.42 30.10
N SER A 227 0.68 27.62 31.03
CA SER A 227 0.45 28.05 32.42
C SER A 227 1.75 28.15 33.23
N PHE A 228 2.73 27.29 32.93
CA PHE A 228 4.05 27.32 33.56
C PHE A 228 4.90 28.50 33.04
N CYS A 229 4.88 28.76 31.74
CA CYS A 229 5.67 29.82 31.10
C CYS A 229 4.80 31.04 30.69
N ASN A 230 4.35 31.82 31.69
CA ASN A 230 3.48 32.99 31.48
C ASN A 230 4.22 34.18 30.87
N ARG A 231 3.88 34.57 29.63
CA ARG A 231 4.30 35.86 29.02
C ARG A 231 3.26 36.97 29.16
N THR A 232 2.01 36.60 29.43
CA THR A 232 0.88 37.52 29.56
C THR A 232 0.05 37.15 30.79
N ALA A 233 -0.72 38.11 31.31
CA ALA A 233 -1.58 37.89 32.47
C ALA A 233 -2.81 37.01 32.16
N ASP A 234 -3.24 36.96 30.90
CA ASP A 234 -4.31 36.07 30.44
C ASP A 234 -3.73 34.72 29.97
N PRO A 235 -4.04 33.60 30.64
CA PRO A 235 -3.58 32.26 30.25
C PRO A 235 -4.04 31.84 28.85
N ILE A 236 -5.22 32.30 28.41
CA ILE A 236 -5.79 31.95 27.10
C ILE A 236 -5.02 32.68 26.00
N GLN A 237 -4.78 33.98 26.18
CA GLN A 237 -3.94 34.76 25.28
C GLN A 237 -2.52 34.16 25.20
N ASN A 238 -1.93 33.79 26.34
CA ASN A 238 -0.59 33.18 26.37
C ASN A 238 -0.53 31.88 25.57
N TYR A 239 -1.53 31.01 25.73
CA TYR A 239 -1.65 29.77 24.97
C TYR A 239 -1.70 30.03 23.46
N PHE A 240 -2.53 30.97 23.01
CA PHE A 240 -2.68 31.27 21.59
C PHE A 240 -1.45 31.92 20.97
N LEU A 241 -0.76 32.80 21.70
CA LEU A 241 0.49 33.41 21.25
C LEU A 241 1.60 32.38 21.09
N ARG A 242 1.69 31.39 22.00
CA ARG A 242 2.71 30.33 21.95
C ARG A 242 2.45 29.29 20.86
N THR A 243 1.19 28.97 20.60
CA THR A 243 0.81 27.93 19.63
C THR A 243 0.74 28.43 18.18
N ASN A 244 0.66 29.75 17.96
CA ASN A 244 0.62 30.38 16.63
C ASN A 244 1.71 31.43 16.50
N ASP A 245 2.91 31.06 16.94
CA ASP A 245 4.04 31.95 17.13
C ASP A 245 4.57 32.54 15.82
N GLU A 246 4.39 31.86 14.70
CA GLU A 246 4.71 32.38 13.38
C GLU A 246 3.73 33.46 12.91
N ILE A 247 2.44 33.31 13.26
CA ILE A 247 1.41 34.25 12.85
C ILE A 247 1.60 35.56 13.62
N PHE A 248 1.78 35.44 14.94
CA PHE A 248 1.97 36.59 15.83
C PHE A 248 3.39 37.14 15.85
N PHE A 249 4.32 36.55 15.09
CA PHE A 249 5.60 37.19 14.80
C PHE A 249 5.43 38.39 13.85
N VAL A 250 4.44 38.34 12.95
CA VAL A 250 4.20 39.39 11.94
C VAL A 250 2.94 40.21 12.25
N ALA A 251 1.90 39.57 12.79
CA ALA A 251 0.63 40.22 13.09
C ALA A 251 0.47 40.49 14.60
N SER A 252 -0.26 41.55 14.94
CA SER A 252 -0.68 41.78 16.32
C SER A 252 -1.72 40.74 16.76
N TYR A 253 -1.80 40.49 18.08
CA TYR A 253 -2.75 39.54 18.63
C TYR A 253 -4.19 39.91 18.24
N SER A 254 -4.91 38.94 17.68
CA SER A 254 -6.34 39.01 17.47
C SER A 254 -6.96 37.63 17.66
N THR A 255 -8.05 37.57 18.43
CA THR A 255 -8.72 36.30 18.75
C THR A 255 -9.20 35.54 17.51
N PRO A 256 -9.77 36.18 16.47
CA PRO A 256 -10.16 35.46 15.25
C PRO A 256 -8.97 34.79 14.54
N LEU A 257 -7.83 35.47 14.48
CA LEU A 257 -6.62 34.96 13.83
C LEU A 257 -5.98 33.83 14.65
N ALA A 258 -6.02 33.92 15.98
CA ALA A 258 -5.59 32.86 16.89
C ALA A 258 -6.43 31.59 16.73
N LEU A 259 -7.76 31.74 16.65
CA LEU A 259 -8.67 30.63 16.41
C LEU A 259 -8.46 30.00 15.03
N TRP A 260 -8.19 30.82 14.01
CA TRP A 260 -7.87 30.34 12.67
C TRP A 260 -6.57 29.52 12.64
N GLY A 261 -5.50 30.03 13.25
CA GLY A 261 -4.22 29.31 13.34
C GLY A 261 -4.38 27.97 14.08
N LYS A 262 -5.17 27.96 15.17
CA LYS A 262 -5.49 26.71 15.89
C LYS A 262 -6.29 25.74 15.02
N PHE A 263 -7.31 26.21 14.30
CA PHE A 263 -8.08 25.41 13.36
C PHE A 263 -7.18 24.78 12.29
N GLN A 264 -6.29 25.57 11.72
CA GLN A 264 -5.35 25.11 10.70
C GLN A 264 -4.38 24.06 11.24
N ASN A 265 -3.90 24.23 12.49
CA ASN A 265 -3.04 23.24 13.14
C ASN A 265 -3.76 21.91 13.31
N VAL A 266 -5.01 21.92 13.82
CA VAL A 266 -5.84 20.71 13.99
C VAL A 266 -6.00 19.97 12.66
N TYR A 267 -6.33 20.69 11.58
CA TYR A 267 -6.46 20.09 10.25
C TYR A 267 -5.13 19.53 9.74
N SER A 268 -4.02 20.24 9.96
CA SER A 268 -2.69 19.79 9.56
C SER A 268 -2.28 18.50 10.27
N THR A 269 -2.54 18.40 11.58
CA THR A 269 -2.29 17.17 12.35
C THR A 269 -3.14 16.00 11.85
N PHE A 270 -4.41 16.26 11.52
CA PHE A 270 -5.26 15.24 10.89
C PHE A 270 -4.70 14.81 9.53
N ILE A 271 -4.32 15.75 8.66
CA ILE A 271 -3.79 15.46 7.32
C ILE A 271 -2.55 14.57 7.41
N TRP A 272 -1.65 14.85 8.36
CA TRP A 272 -0.49 13.99 8.62
C TRP A 272 -0.91 12.57 9.02
N ASN A 273 -1.81 12.41 9.99
CA ASN A 273 -2.28 11.09 10.39
C ASN A 273 -3.00 10.36 9.25
N TYR A 274 -3.81 11.08 8.48
CA TYR A 274 -4.58 10.55 7.36
C TYR A 274 -3.69 10.11 6.20
N MET A 275 -2.61 10.81 5.88
CA MET A 275 -1.72 10.42 4.78
C MET A 275 -1.12 9.02 5.01
N ASP A 276 -0.74 8.72 6.25
CA ASP A 276 -0.21 7.43 6.66
C ASP A 276 -1.28 6.34 6.57
N MET A 277 -2.49 6.63 7.05
CA MET A 277 -3.63 5.71 6.94
C MET A 277 -4.01 5.44 5.49
N PHE A 278 -3.98 6.46 4.64
CA PHE A 278 -4.30 6.33 3.22
C PHE A 278 -3.32 5.39 2.52
N VAL A 279 -2.01 5.53 2.78
CA VAL A 279 -0.99 4.59 2.28
C VAL A 279 -1.30 3.17 2.76
N MET A 280 -1.55 2.95 4.06
CA MET A 280 -1.90 1.63 4.60
C MET A 280 -3.10 1.00 3.89
N ILE A 281 -4.17 1.76 3.66
CA ILE A 281 -5.41 1.28 3.04
C ILE A 281 -5.18 0.84 1.60
N VAL A 282 -4.44 1.65 0.83
CA VAL A 282 -4.08 1.29 -0.54
C VAL A 282 -3.23 0.03 -0.56
N SER A 283 -2.25 -0.09 0.34
CA SER A 283 -1.44 -1.30 0.48
C SER A 283 -2.27 -2.53 0.82
N ILE A 284 -3.23 -2.41 1.77
CA ILE A 284 -4.16 -3.49 2.12
C ILE A 284 -4.99 -3.90 0.90
N GLY A 285 -5.50 -2.93 0.13
CA GLY A 285 -6.24 -3.17 -1.09
C GLY A 285 -5.46 -3.98 -2.11
N LEU A 286 -4.24 -3.52 -2.44
CA LEU A 286 -3.35 -4.18 -3.41
C LEU A 286 -2.94 -5.58 -2.94
N ALA A 287 -2.47 -5.72 -1.70
CA ALA A 287 -2.09 -7.01 -1.12
C ALA A 287 -3.27 -7.98 -1.10
N SER A 288 -4.49 -7.50 -0.88
CA SER A 288 -5.69 -8.34 -0.92
C SER A 288 -5.99 -8.92 -2.31
N LYS A 289 -5.59 -8.26 -3.40
CA LYS A 289 -5.79 -8.76 -4.77
C LYS A 289 -4.81 -9.87 -5.11
N PHE A 290 -3.53 -9.69 -4.75
CA PHE A 290 -2.57 -10.79 -4.82
C PHE A 290 -3.00 -11.97 -3.95
N ARG A 291 -3.49 -11.70 -2.73
CA ARG A 291 -4.01 -12.75 -1.84
C ARG A 291 -5.19 -13.51 -2.43
N GLN A 292 -6.12 -12.81 -3.09
CA GLN A 292 -7.26 -13.43 -3.78
C GLN A 292 -6.80 -14.41 -4.87
N LEU A 293 -5.80 -14.02 -5.67
CA LEU A 293 -5.19 -14.90 -6.67
C LEU A 293 -4.44 -16.08 -6.02
N ASN A 294 -3.65 -15.81 -4.97
CA ASN A 294 -2.89 -16.83 -4.24
C ASN A 294 -3.80 -17.86 -3.56
N ASP A 295 -4.93 -17.44 -3.02
CA ASP A 295 -5.92 -18.34 -2.42
C ASP A 295 -6.50 -19.29 -3.47
N ASP A 296 -6.72 -18.83 -4.71
CA ASP A 296 -7.12 -19.70 -5.81
C ASP A 296 -6.00 -20.71 -6.16
N LEU A 297 -4.78 -20.23 -6.41
CA LEU A 297 -3.62 -21.08 -6.72
C LEU A 297 -3.35 -22.13 -5.64
N ARG A 298 -3.56 -21.78 -4.37
CA ARG A 298 -3.42 -22.70 -3.24
C ARG A 298 -4.37 -23.88 -3.33
N ASN A 299 -5.58 -23.70 -3.84
CA ASN A 299 -6.60 -24.75 -3.91
C ASN A 299 -6.29 -25.80 -4.98
N PHE A 300 -5.51 -25.44 -6.00
CA PHE A 300 -5.10 -26.33 -7.09
C PHE A 300 -3.64 -26.77 -6.96
N LYS A 301 -3.03 -26.54 -5.78
CA LYS A 301 -1.65 -26.91 -5.51
C LYS A 301 -1.44 -28.43 -5.68
N GLY A 302 -0.48 -28.81 -6.50
CA GLY A 302 -0.13 -30.22 -6.73
C GLY A 302 -1.12 -30.98 -7.62
N MET A 303 -2.10 -30.30 -8.21
CA MET A 303 -3.05 -30.89 -9.16
C MET A 303 -2.57 -30.71 -10.60
N ASN A 304 -3.00 -31.59 -11.49
CA ASN A 304 -2.78 -31.45 -12.93
C ASN A 304 -3.82 -30.49 -13.51
N MET A 305 -3.35 -29.38 -14.08
CA MET A 305 -4.19 -28.31 -14.59
C MET A 305 -3.90 -28.06 -16.07
N ALA A 306 -4.93 -27.71 -16.84
CA ALA A 306 -4.77 -27.39 -18.26
C ALA A 306 -3.87 -26.14 -18.46
N PRO A 307 -3.15 -26.03 -19.58
CA PRO A 307 -2.36 -24.83 -19.89
C PRO A 307 -3.17 -23.53 -19.92
N THR A 308 -4.45 -23.61 -20.27
CA THR A 308 -5.41 -22.48 -20.29
C THR A 308 -5.58 -21.86 -18.90
N TYR A 309 -5.69 -22.69 -17.86
CA TYR A 309 -5.77 -22.24 -16.47
C TYR A 309 -4.54 -21.41 -16.08
N TRP A 310 -3.33 -21.91 -16.39
CA TRP A 310 -2.08 -21.20 -16.07
C TRP A 310 -1.95 -19.88 -16.84
N SER A 311 -2.37 -19.87 -18.11
CA SER A 311 -2.42 -18.67 -18.93
C SER A 311 -3.35 -17.60 -18.33
N GLU A 312 -4.55 -17.99 -17.91
CA GLU A 312 -5.52 -17.09 -17.28
C GLU A 312 -4.98 -16.51 -15.96
N ARG A 313 -4.41 -17.35 -15.08
CA ARG A 313 -3.84 -16.90 -13.80
C ARG A 313 -2.64 -15.97 -13.99
N ARG A 314 -1.83 -16.21 -15.03
CA ARG A 314 -0.72 -15.32 -15.39
C ARG A 314 -1.24 -13.95 -15.85
N ILE A 315 -2.26 -13.91 -16.70
CA ILE A 315 -2.88 -12.64 -17.16
C ILE A 315 -3.45 -11.87 -15.96
N GLN A 316 -4.18 -12.55 -15.08
CA GLN A 316 -4.71 -11.95 -13.85
C GLN A 316 -3.58 -11.40 -12.95
N TYR A 317 -2.50 -12.16 -12.75
CA TYR A 317 -1.32 -11.67 -12.01
C TYR A 317 -0.75 -10.40 -12.63
N ARG A 318 -0.50 -10.42 -13.96
CA ARG A 318 0.03 -9.26 -14.68
C ARG A 318 -0.88 -8.04 -14.55
N ASN A 319 -2.20 -8.23 -14.61
CA ASN A 319 -3.17 -7.14 -14.44
C ASN A 319 -3.12 -6.54 -13.03
N ILE A 320 -2.90 -7.36 -11.98
CA ILE A 320 -2.66 -6.85 -10.62
C ILE A 320 -1.32 -6.11 -10.54
N CYS A 321 -0.25 -6.58 -11.20
CA CYS A 321 1.03 -5.86 -11.24
C CYS A 321 0.88 -4.48 -11.89
N ILE A 322 0.22 -4.40 -13.05
CA ILE A 322 -0.07 -3.13 -13.74
C ILE A 322 -0.92 -2.21 -12.88
N LEU A 323 -1.88 -2.77 -12.12
CA LEU A 323 -2.67 -2.02 -11.16
C LEU A 323 -1.82 -1.46 -10.01
N CYS A 324 -0.90 -2.26 -9.48
CA CYS A 324 0.06 -1.84 -8.46
C CYS A 324 0.93 -0.70 -8.98
N ASP A 325 1.47 -0.80 -10.19
CA ASP A 325 2.31 0.23 -10.80
C ASP A 325 1.54 1.55 -11.00
N LYS A 326 0.33 1.48 -11.58
CA LYS A 326 -0.51 2.68 -11.76
C LYS A 326 -0.91 3.34 -10.45
N MET A 327 -1.18 2.54 -9.43
CA MET A 327 -1.49 3.05 -8.09
C MET A 327 -0.25 3.67 -7.45
N ASP A 328 0.89 3.00 -7.52
CA ASP A 328 2.17 3.49 -7.02
C ASP A 328 2.54 4.83 -7.68
N ASP A 329 2.47 4.93 -9.00
CA ASP A 329 2.76 6.18 -9.71
C ASP A 329 1.84 7.34 -9.27
N ALA A 330 0.60 7.04 -8.89
CA ALA A 330 -0.36 8.03 -8.42
C ALA A 330 -0.11 8.49 -6.97
N ILE A 331 0.42 7.61 -6.10
CA ILE A 331 0.59 7.89 -4.66
C ILE A 331 2.06 7.98 -4.19
N SER A 332 3.03 7.70 -5.04
CA SER A 332 4.46 7.54 -4.70
C SER A 332 5.05 8.74 -3.96
N LEU A 333 4.63 9.96 -4.29
CA LEU A 333 5.03 11.18 -3.57
C LEU A 333 4.39 11.27 -2.18
N ILE A 334 3.12 10.86 -2.02
CA ILE A 334 2.49 10.77 -0.69
C ILE A 334 3.22 9.71 0.15
N THR A 335 3.54 8.56 -0.44
CA THR A 335 4.32 7.49 0.20
C THR A 335 5.69 7.98 0.65
N MET A 336 6.40 8.74 -0.20
CA MET A 336 7.69 9.33 0.14
C MET A 336 7.56 10.31 1.32
N VAL A 337 6.61 11.25 1.25
CA VAL A 337 6.40 12.23 2.32
C VAL A 337 5.98 11.55 3.63
N SER A 338 5.10 10.55 3.58
CA SER A 338 4.71 9.72 4.73
C SER A 338 5.93 9.13 5.43
N PHE A 339 6.78 8.41 4.68
CA PHE A 339 7.96 7.76 5.23
C PHE A 339 9.00 8.75 5.76
N SER A 340 9.34 9.78 4.98
CA SER A 340 10.35 10.77 5.37
C SER A 340 9.92 11.60 6.57
N ASN A 341 8.66 12.03 6.61
CA ASN A 341 8.13 12.83 7.71
C ASN A 341 8.10 12.02 9.01
N ASN A 342 7.64 10.78 8.95
CA ASN A 342 7.62 9.89 10.11
C ASN A 342 9.03 9.60 10.63
N LEU A 343 9.99 9.31 9.75
CA LEU A 343 11.39 9.10 10.14
C LEU A 343 11.96 10.34 10.84
N TYR A 344 11.76 11.53 10.26
CA TYR A 344 12.20 12.79 10.86
C TYR A 344 11.63 12.98 12.26
N PHE A 345 10.32 12.82 12.42
CA PHE A 345 9.68 13.02 13.73
C PHE A 345 10.03 11.95 14.75
N ILE A 346 10.31 10.71 14.34
CA ILE A 346 10.84 9.67 15.23
C ILE A 346 12.21 10.09 15.76
N CYS A 347 13.15 10.46 14.89
CA CYS A 347 14.48 10.91 15.30
C CYS A 347 14.40 12.15 16.21
N VAL A 348 13.56 13.13 15.88
CA VAL A 348 13.37 14.33 16.70
C VAL A 348 12.82 13.99 18.09
N GLN A 349 11.85 13.09 18.18
CA GLN A 349 11.30 12.68 19.46
C GLN A 349 12.32 11.86 20.26
N LEU A 350 13.02 10.90 19.65
CA LEU A 350 14.05 10.12 20.33
C LEU A 350 15.17 11.00 20.89
N LEU A 351 15.67 11.97 20.11
CA LEU A 351 16.62 12.98 20.61
C LEU A 351 16.08 13.72 21.85
N ARG A 352 14.81 14.13 21.82
CA ARG A 352 14.17 14.82 22.95
C ARG A 352 13.94 13.90 24.15
N SER A 353 13.82 12.59 23.95
CA SER A 353 13.64 11.60 25.02
C SER A 353 14.83 11.53 25.99
N LEU A 354 16.00 11.97 25.54
CA LEU A 354 17.23 11.98 26.36
C LEU A 354 17.23 13.12 27.40
N ASN A 355 16.37 14.13 27.24
CA ASN A 355 16.35 15.30 28.12
C ASN A 355 15.29 15.15 29.22
N THR A 356 15.53 15.80 30.35
CA THR A 356 14.61 15.82 31.50
C THR A 356 13.29 16.50 31.12
N MET A 357 12.16 15.86 31.44
CA MET A 357 10.84 16.40 31.13
C MET A 357 10.31 17.21 32.32
N PRO A 358 9.72 18.40 32.11
CA PRO A 358 9.38 19.32 33.19
C PRO A 358 8.10 18.95 33.94
N SER A 359 7.24 18.09 33.38
CA SER A 359 6.03 17.64 34.09
C SER A 359 5.60 16.22 33.70
N VAL A 360 4.83 15.57 34.58
CA VAL A 360 4.23 14.26 34.33
C VAL A 360 3.30 14.31 33.11
N ALA A 361 2.56 15.40 32.91
CA ALA A 361 1.69 15.57 31.74
C ALA A 361 2.51 15.60 30.43
N HIS A 362 3.67 16.26 30.45
CA HIS A 362 4.59 16.25 29.31
C HIS A 362 5.15 14.86 29.05
N ALA A 363 5.51 14.13 30.10
CA ALA A 363 6.01 12.76 29.97
C ALA A 363 4.97 11.81 29.38
N VAL A 364 3.73 11.83 29.89
CA VAL A 364 2.63 10.99 29.36
C VAL A 364 2.36 11.31 27.89
N TYR A 365 2.23 12.60 27.54
CA TYR A 365 2.05 13.02 26.15
C TYR A 365 3.20 12.54 25.26
N PHE A 366 4.44 12.79 25.69
CA PHE A 366 5.63 12.50 24.93
C PHE A 366 5.76 11.00 24.62
N TYR A 367 5.69 10.13 25.62
CA TYR A 367 5.84 8.69 25.41
C TYR A 367 4.66 8.10 24.63
N PHE A 368 3.44 8.60 24.85
CA PHE A 368 2.29 8.17 24.05
C PHE A 368 2.48 8.55 22.58
N SER A 369 2.84 9.80 22.29
CA SER A 369 3.13 10.29 20.94
C SER A 369 4.24 9.46 20.28
N LEU A 370 5.33 9.19 20.99
CA LEU A 370 6.46 8.44 20.46
C LEU A 370 6.08 7.00 20.10
N ILE A 371 5.42 6.28 21.01
CA ILE A 371 4.97 4.90 20.77
C ILE A 371 3.94 4.87 19.65
N PHE A 372 3.00 5.82 19.63
CA PHE A 372 2.00 5.91 18.57
C PHE A 372 2.66 6.16 17.21
N LEU A 373 3.61 7.10 17.12
CA LEU A 373 4.33 7.41 15.89
C LEU A 373 5.18 6.23 15.38
N ILE A 374 5.92 5.56 16.27
CA ILE A 374 6.69 4.35 15.93
C ILE A 374 5.73 3.25 15.45
N GLY A 375 4.66 2.97 16.21
CA GLY A 375 3.66 1.96 15.87
C GLY A 375 2.98 2.24 14.53
N ARG A 376 2.60 3.49 14.27
CA ARG A 376 2.00 3.93 13.00
C ARG A 376 2.99 3.77 11.84
N THR A 377 4.24 4.17 12.03
CA THR A 377 5.29 4.04 11.01
C THR A 377 5.57 2.57 10.68
N LEU A 378 5.66 1.71 11.69
CA LEU A 378 5.80 0.27 11.50
C LEU A 378 4.58 -0.32 10.78
N ALA A 379 3.36 0.12 11.12
CA ALA A 379 2.14 -0.33 10.43
C ALA A 379 2.15 0.07 8.94
N VAL A 380 2.43 1.34 8.62
CA VAL A 380 2.58 1.82 7.23
C VAL A 380 3.60 0.98 6.46
N SER A 381 4.75 0.75 7.10
CA SER A 381 5.85 -0.03 6.57
C SER A 381 5.47 -1.49 6.27
N LEU A 382 4.83 -2.16 7.23
CA LEU A 382 4.47 -3.57 7.14
C LEU A 382 3.31 -3.81 6.17
N TYR A 383 2.28 -2.94 6.16
CA TYR A 383 1.20 -3.04 5.19
C TYR A 383 1.72 -2.80 3.77
N SER A 384 2.59 -1.81 3.56
CA SER A 384 3.23 -1.56 2.26
C SER A 384 4.08 -2.74 1.81
N ALA A 385 4.91 -3.29 2.71
CA ALA A 385 5.72 -4.48 2.43
C ALA A 385 4.89 -5.74 2.11
N SER A 386 3.68 -5.85 2.68
CA SER A 386 2.81 -7.00 2.41
C SER A 386 2.38 -7.10 0.94
N VAL A 387 2.38 -6.00 0.19
CA VAL A 387 2.12 -6.02 -1.27
C VAL A 387 3.19 -6.83 -1.98
N HIS A 388 4.46 -6.60 -1.64
CA HIS A 388 5.58 -7.34 -2.17
C HIS A 388 5.61 -8.81 -1.70
N ASP A 389 5.30 -9.05 -0.42
CA ASP A 389 5.27 -10.42 0.09
C ASP A 389 4.21 -11.27 -0.61
N GLU A 390 3.00 -10.72 -0.80
CA GLU A 390 1.88 -11.43 -1.45
C GLU A 390 2.12 -11.62 -2.95
N SER A 391 2.75 -10.66 -3.65
CA SER A 391 3.11 -10.87 -5.07
C SER A 391 4.12 -12.00 -5.23
N ARG A 392 5.14 -12.07 -4.34
CA ARG A 392 6.16 -13.13 -4.35
C ARG A 392 5.65 -14.48 -3.85
N LEU A 393 4.59 -14.50 -3.02
CA LEU A 393 3.99 -15.74 -2.53
C LEU A 393 3.48 -16.64 -3.67
N THR A 394 3.05 -16.05 -4.80
CA THR A 394 2.64 -16.78 -6.01
C THR A 394 3.69 -17.81 -6.46
N LEU A 395 4.98 -17.47 -6.36
CA LEU A 395 6.09 -18.35 -6.73
C LEU A 395 6.10 -19.67 -5.95
N ARG A 396 5.65 -19.65 -4.69
CA ARG A 396 5.57 -20.84 -3.84
C ARG A 396 4.60 -21.87 -4.40
N TYR A 397 3.50 -21.42 -5.00
CA TYR A 397 2.50 -22.31 -5.60
C TYR A 397 2.95 -22.81 -6.98
N LEU A 398 3.58 -21.95 -7.78
CA LEU A 398 4.14 -22.33 -9.10
C LEU A 398 5.23 -23.42 -8.98
N ARG A 399 6.01 -23.39 -7.90
CA ARG A 399 7.00 -24.45 -7.61
C ARG A 399 6.39 -25.81 -7.22
N CYS A 400 5.08 -25.86 -6.96
CA CYS A 400 4.38 -27.09 -6.61
C CYS A 400 3.59 -27.69 -7.78
N VAL A 401 3.78 -27.20 -9.00
CA VAL A 401 3.15 -27.75 -10.20
C VAL A 401 3.77 -29.13 -10.53
N PRO A 402 2.96 -30.19 -10.69
CA PRO A 402 3.46 -31.51 -11.08
C PRO A 402 4.17 -31.47 -12.44
N LYS A 403 5.11 -32.41 -12.66
CA LYS A 403 5.90 -32.46 -13.91
C LYS A 403 5.01 -32.70 -15.12
N GLU A 404 3.94 -33.46 -14.95
CA GLU A 404 2.94 -33.82 -15.96
C GLU A 404 2.11 -32.61 -16.40
N SER A 405 1.96 -31.61 -15.51
CA SER A 405 1.23 -30.36 -15.77
C SER A 405 2.15 -29.18 -16.11
N TRP A 406 3.48 -29.40 -16.12
CA TRP A 406 4.45 -28.36 -16.41
C TRP A 406 4.43 -28.00 -17.89
N CYS A 407 4.03 -26.76 -18.19
CA CYS A 407 3.90 -26.26 -19.55
C CYS A 407 4.65 -24.92 -19.73
N PRO A 408 4.86 -24.44 -20.98
CA PRO A 408 5.53 -23.18 -21.25
C PRO A 408 4.90 -21.97 -20.52
N GLU A 409 3.58 -21.98 -20.30
CA GLU A 409 2.90 -20.92 -19.55
C GLU A 409 3.29 -20.89 -18.07
N VAL A 410 3.45 -22.05 -17.43
CA VAL A 410 3.96 -22.11 -16.03
C VAL A 410 5.38 -21.57 -15.95
N LYS A 411 6.22 -21.89 -16.95
CA LYS A 411 7.58 -21.35 -17.04
C LYS A 411 7.57 -19.83 -17.18
N ARG A 412 6.81 -19.28 -18.13
CA ARG A 412 6.67 -17.82 -18.33
C ARG A 412 6.16 -17.14 -17.07
N PHE A 413 5.13 -17.69 -16.44
CA PHE A 413 4.57 -17.15 -15.21
C PHE A 413 5.60 -17.16 -14.07
N THR A 414 6.38 -18.24 -13.94
CA THR A 414 7.46 -18.33 -12.95
C THR A 414 8.55 -17.30 -13.19
N GLU A 415 9.02 -17.16 -14.43
CA GLU A 415 10.04 -16.18 -14.82
C GLU A 415 9.58 -14.75 -14.53
N GLU A 416 8.32 -14.44 -14.85
CA GLU A 416 7.70 -13.14 -14.61
C GLU A 416 7.57 -12.79 -13.13
N VAL A 417 7.13 -13.73 -12.29
CA VAL A 417 7.08 -13.52 -10.83
C VAL A 417 8.49 -13.33 -10.25
N ILE A 418 9.51 -13.98 -10.84
CA ILE A 418 10.91 -13.86 -10.40
C ILE A 418 11.49 -12.51 -10.80
N SER A 419 11.24 -12.03 -12.02
CA SER A 419 11.81 -10.81 -12.59
C SER A 419 11.16 -9.54 -12.06
N ASP A 420 9.86 -9.56 -11.83
CA ASP A 420 9.10 -8.33 -11.55
C ASP A 420 9.22 -7.95 -10.07
N GLU A 421 9.74 -6.75 -9.80
CA GLU A 421 9.76 -6.16 -8.47
C GLU A 421 8.46 -5.40 -8.22
N VAL A 422 7.45 -6.10 -7.71
CA VAL A 422 6.15 -5.52 -7.38
C VAL A 422 6.17 -5.00 -5.95
N ALA A 423 6.27 -3.68 -5.78
CA ALA A 423 6.26 -3.02 -4.48
C ALA A 423 5.83 -1.56 -4.62
N LEU A 424 5.22 -1.00 -3.56
CA LEU A 424 5.05 0.45 -3.45
C LEU A 424 6.41 1.13 -3.24
N SER A 425 6.55 2.34 -3.76
CA SER A 425 7.80 3.09 -3.77
C SER A 425 7.64 4.51 -3.26
N GLY A 426 8.73 5.05 -2.70
CA GLY A 426 8.88 6.48 -2.47
C GLY A 426 9.49 7.12 -3.71
N MET A 427 8.66 7.55 -4.67
CA MET A 427 9.08 8.12 -5.96
C MET A 427 10.14 7.28 -6.72
N LYS A 428 10.05 5.94 -6.64
CA LYS A 428 11.04 5.00 -7.19
C LYS A 428 12.48 5.14 -6.61
N PHE A 429 12.71 5.98 -5.59
CA PHE A 429 14.01 6.04 -4.91
C PHE A 429 14.26 4.82 -4.04
N PHE A 430 13.20 4.28 -3.43
CA PHE A 430 13.25 3.07 -2.62
C PHE A 430 11.94 2.31 -2.73
N HIS A 431 12.02 0.99 -2.62
CA HIS A 431 10.87 0.08 -2.59
C HIS A 431 10.57 -0.36 -1.15
N LEU A 432 9.31 -0.23 -0.76
CA LEU A 432 8.83 -0.59 0.57
C LEU A 432 8.72 -2.12 0.70
N THR A 433 9.82 -2.73 1.15
CA THR A 433 9.93 -4.17 1.43
C THR A 433 10.31 -4.38 2.90
N ARG A 434 10.04 -5.56 3.48
CA ARG A 434 10.44 -5.88 4.87
C ARG A 434 11.92 -5.65 5.13
N LYS A 435 12.76 -5.89 4.12
CA LYS A 435 14.21 -5.66 4.18
C LYS A 435 14.53 -4.19 4.43
N LEU A 436 13.88 -3.27 3.71
CA LEU A 436 14.05 -1.83 3.93
C LEU A 436 13.60 -1.43 5.34
N VAL A 437 12.46 -1.94 5.80
CA VAL A 437 11.93 -1.65 7.14
C VAL A 437 12.93 -2.04 8.24
N LEU A 438 13.49 -3.24 8.15
CA LEU A 438 14.50 -3.73 9.09
C LEU A 438 15.80 -2.89 9.01
N SER A 439 16.22 -2.52 7.80
CA SER A 439 17.41 -1.68 7.59
C SER A 439 17.24 -0.31 8.24
N VAL A 440 16.11 0.37 7.99
CA VAL A 440 15.83 1.70 8.55
C VAL A 440 15.71 1.64 10.06
N ALA A 441 15.02 0.64 10.62
CA ALA A 441 14.95 0.44 12.07
C ALA A 441 16.34 0.23 12.69
N GLY A 442 17.19 -0.57 12.07
CA GLY A 442 18.59 -0.74 12.49
C GLY A 442 19.37 0.56 12.46
N THR A 443 19.24 1.35 11.40
CA THR A 443 19.89 2.66 11.28
C THR A 443 19.43 3.64 12.35
N ILE A 444 18.13 3.70 12.67
CA ILE A 444 17.62 4.54 13.76
C ILE A 444 18.27 4.13 15.07
N VAL A 445 18.26 2.84 15.41
CA VAL A 445 18.88 2.34 16.65
C VAL A 445 20.38 2.67 16.70
N THR A 446 21.12 2.48 15.61
CA THR A 446 22.53 2.85 15.54
C THR A 446 22.75 4.35 15.74
N TYR A 447 21.94 5.19 15.09
CA TYR A 447 22.00 6.64 15.24
C TYR A 447 21.76 7.06 16.70
N GLU A 448 20.74 6.52 17.36
CA GLU A 448 20.43 6.84 18.75
C GLU A 448 21.52 6.36 19.71
N LEU A 449 22.08 5.16 19.50
CA LEU A 449 23.19 4.67 20.32
C LEU A 449 24.42 5.56 20.24
N VAL A 450 24.73 6.08 19.05
CA VAL A 450 25.82 7.05 18.86
C VAL A 450 25.45 8.36 19.55
N LEU A 451 24.22 8.83 19.42
CA LEU A 451 23.80 10.10 20.00
C LEU A 451 23.85 10.08 21.53
N ILE A 452 23.45 8.97 22.16
CA ILE A 452 23.58 8.76 23.60
C ILE A 452 25.03 8.88 24.07
N GLN A 453 26.01 8.43 23.27
CA GLN A 453 27.43 8.53 23.61
C GLN A 453 27.97 9.97 23.57
N PHE A 454 27.33 10.85 22.79
CA PHE A 454 27.73 12.26 22.61
C PHE A 454 26.72 13.24 23.22
N HIS A 455 25.77 12.75 24.02
CA HIS A 455 24.74 13.61 24.60
C HIS A 455 25.33 14.42 25.76
N GLU A 456 25.27 15.74 25.63
CA GLU A 456 25.45 16.68 26.73
C GLU A 456 24.08 17.21 27.15
N ASP A 457 23.81 17.20 28.46
CA ASP A 457 22.56 17.70 29.05
C ASP A 457 22.35 19.16 28.62
N ASN A 458 21.38 19.39 27.74
CA ASN A 458 20.96 20.72 27.32
C ASN A 458 19.50 20.92 27.75
N ASP A 459 19.21 22.03 28.41
CA ASP A 459 17.87 22.34 28.93
C ASP A 459 16.94 22.77 27.78
N LEU A 460 16.52 21.80 26.95
CA LEU A 460 15.63 22.01 25.79
C LEU A 460 14.20 22.43 26.18
N TRP A 461 13.91 22.54 27.48
CA TRP A 461 12.60 22.87 28.05
C TRP A 461 12.50 24.29 28.60
N ASP A 462 13.47 25.16 28.28
CA ASP A 462 13.43 26.56 28.70
C ASP A 462 12.22 27.32 28.08
N CYS A 463 11.68 28.27 28.84
CA CYS A 463 10.48 29.06 28.49
C CYS A 463 10.63 29.90 27.21
N ASP A 464 11.87 30.06 26.75
CA ASP A 464 12.26 30.78 25.54
C ASP A 464 12.47 29.91 24.30
N GLN A 465 12.60 28.58 24.43
CA GLN A 465 12.98 27.70 23.31
C GLN A 465 11.95 26.69 22.84
N SER A 466 10.80 26.52 23.50
CA SER A 466 9.86 25.46 23.11
C SER A 466 8.63 25.96 22.34
N TYR A 467 8.52 25.48 21.10
CA TYR A 467 7.32 25.56 20.27
C TYR A 467 6.67 24.17 20.23
N TYR A 468 5.57 24.01 20.97
CA TYR A 468 4.71 22.83 20.89
C TYR A 468 3.71 23.01 19.75
N SER A 469 3.86 22.19 18.73
CA SER A 469 2.79 21.79 17.81
C SER A 469 2.99 20.32 17.49
#